data_AF-A0A1B6FIA8-F1
#
_entry.id   AF-A0A1B6FIA8-F1
#
_cell.length_a   1.000
_cell.length_b   1.000
_cell.length_c   1.000
_cell.angle_alpha   90.00
_cell.angle_beta   90.00
_cell.angle_gamma   90.00
#
_symmetry.space_group_name_H-M   'P 1'
#
loop_
_entity.id
_entity.type
_entity.pdbx_description
1 polymer ?
#
loop_
_entity_poly.entity_id
_entity_poly.type
_entity_poly.pdbx_seq_one_letter_code
_entity_poly.pdbx_strand_id
1 'polypeptide(L)'
;ATDIIEVINHMSIGFIDWNMALNTEGGPVFPASGPVDSPVIVNASADEFYKNPMFYALGHFSKFIDEGSYRVDSTSEPSSNISHLATINPDGSISTFLYNPTESDITIILNDVINMKIMNISVKAESLNTVVWW
;
A
#
# COMPACT_ATOMS: atom_id res chain seq x y z
N ALA A 1 2.93 2.03 4.13
CA ALA A 1 2.31 0.75 3.73
C ALA A 1 1.72 0.04 4.94
N THR A 2 2.52 -0.20 5.99
CA THR A 2 2.08 -0.79 7.26
C THR A 2 0.80 -0.17 7.80
N ASP A 3 0.75 1.15 7.97
CA ASP A 3 -0.44 1.81 8.53
C ASP A 3 -1.71 1.54 7.72
N ILE A 4 -1.64 1.60 6.39
CA ILE A 4 -2.79 1.34 5.51
C ILE A 4 -3.26 -0.10 5.66
N ILE A 5 -2.34 -1.06 5.68
CA ILE A 5 -2.63 -2.48 5.89
C ILE A 5 -3.31 -2.68 7.26
N GLU A 6 -2.74 -2.10 8.31
CA GLU A 6 -3.23 -2.23 9.68
C GLU A 6 -4.62 -1.63 9.85
N VAL A 7 -4.84 -0.39 9.42
CA VAL A 7 -6.16 0.25 9.61
C VAL A 7 -7.26 -0.46 8.84
N ILE A 8 -6.99 -0.97 7.63
CA ILE A 8 -7.98 -1.73 6.85
C ILE A 8 -8.23 -3.10 7.50
N ASN A 9 -7.19 -3.79 7.99
CA ASN A 9 -7.37 -5.03 8.76
C ASN A 9 -8.16 -4.79 10.06
N HIS A 10 -8.09 -3.58 10.62
CA HIS A 10 -8.87 -3.13 11.79
C HIS A 10 -10.15 -2.38 11.41
N MET A 11 -10.79 -2.77 10.30
CA MET A 11 -12.14 -2.35 9.88
C MET A 11 -12.29 -0.88 9.47
N SER A 12 -11.20 -0.16 9.20
CA SER A 12 -11.30 1.12 8.50
C SER A 12 -11.80 0.90 7.08
N ILE A 13 -12.74 1.73 6.65
CA ILE A 13 -13.31 1.70 5.29
C ILE A 13 -12.54 2.57 4.29
N GLY A 14 -11.47 3.24 4.74
CA GLY A 14 -10.69 4.12 3.88
C GLY A 14 -9.42 4.63 4.55
N PHE A 15 -8.59 5.28 3.73
CA PHE A 15 -7.38 5.97 4.16
C PHE A 15 -7.26 7.25 3.33
N ILE A 16 -6.96 8.36 3.98
CA ILE A 16 -6.81 9.67 3.35
C ILE A 16 -5.47 10.23 3.80
N ASP A 17 -4.57 10.46 2.85
CA ASP A 17 -3.31 11.15 3.13
C ASP A 17 -3.55 12.67 3.23
N TRP A 18 -2.59 13.40 3.82
CA TRP A 18 -2.78 14.78 4.25
C TRP A 18 -2.72 15.80 3.09
N ASN A 19 -1.51 16.18 2.68
CA ASN A 19 -1.31 17.11 1.57
C ASN A 19 -1.07 16.33 0.28
N MET A 20 -1.89 16.58 -0.75
CA MET A 20 -1.71 15.94 -2.05
C MET A 20 -0.37 16.31 -2.72
N ALA A 21 0.09 17.54 -2.52
CA ALA A 21 1.39 18.02 -2.98
C ALA A 21 1.92 19.14 -2.07
N LEU A 22 3.25 19.26 -1.94
CA LEU A 22 3.93 20.36 -1.27
C LEU A 22 5.10 20.87 -2.11
N ASN A 23 5.64 22.05 -1.78
CA ASN A 23 6.87 22.54 -2.42
C ASN A 23 8.11 21.77 -1.93
N THR A 24 9.28 22.07 -2.51
CA THR A 24 10.58 21.45 -2.15
C THR A 24 11.03 21.69 -0.70
N GLU A 25 10.32 22.54 0.04
CA GLU A 25 10.57 22.88 1.45
C GLU A 25 9.50 22.31 2.38
N GLY A 26 8.56 21.49 1.89
CA GLY A 26 7.51 20.88 2.72
C GLY A 26 6.40 21.83 3.16
N GLY A 27 6.16 22.90 2.40
CA GLY A 27 5.13 23.92 2.67
C GLY A 27 4.38 24.36 1.41
N PRO A 28 3.76 25.56 1.39
CA PRO A 28 3.75 26.57 2.46
C PRO A 28 2.84 26.20 3.65
N VAL A 29 3.15 26.70 4.85
CA VAL A 29 2.36 26.45 6.07
C VAL A 29 2.28 27.70 6.95
N PHE A 30 1.11 27.96 7.56
CA PHE A 30 0.90 29.05 8.51
C PHE A 30 0.01 28.62 9.69
N PRO A 31 0.40 28.87 10.95
CA PRO A 31 1.69 29.41 11.40
C PRO A 31 2.84 28.46 11.04
N ALA A 32 4.07 28.96 11.07
CA ALA A 32 5.24 28.13 10.78
C ALA A 32 5.33 26.99 11.82
N SER A 33 4.90 25.81 11.42
CA SER A 33 5.25 24.51 11.98
C SER A 33 6.25 23.88 11.01
N GLY A 34 7.26 23.15 11.49
CA GLY A 34 8.31 22.59 10.63
C GLY A 34 7.80 21.82 9.40
N PRO A 35 8.66 21.58 8.40
CA PRO A 35 8.24 21.00 7.14
C PRO A 35 7.64 19.61 7.34
N VAL A 36 6.62 19.30 6.55
CA VAL A 36 6.07 17.94 6.44
C VAL A 36 6.28 17.45 5.01
N ASP A 37 6.22 16.13 4.82
CA ASP A 37 6.39 15.52 3.51
C ASP A 37 5.03 15.35 2.80
N SER A 38 5.06 15.04 1.51
CA SER A 38 3.90 14.75 0.68
C SER A 38 4.27 13.71 -0.39
N PRO A 39 3.30 12.90 -0.88
CA PRO A 39 3.53 12.00 -2.00
C PRO A 39 4.06 12.69 -3.25
N VAL A 40 3.72 13.97 -3.44
CA VAL A 40 4.16 14.78 -4.59
C VAL A 40 4.87 16.03 -4.11
N ILE A 41 6.09 16.26 -4.61
CA ILE A 41 6.86 17.48 -4.35
C ILE A 41 6.96 18.29 -5.63
N VAL A 42 6.52 19.55 -5.60
CA VAL A 42 6.48 20.44 -6.76
C VAL A 42 7.65 21.42 -6.73
N ASN A 43 8.42 21.46 -7.81
CA ASN A 43 9.48 22.44 -8.04
C ASN A 43 9.03 23.43 -9.13
N ALA A 44 8.36 24.50 -8.69
CA ALA A 44 7.81 25.51 -9.59
C ALA A 44 8.88 26.26 -10.41
N SER A 45 10.11 26.39 -9.89
CA SER A 45 11.21 27.10 -10.57
C SER A 45 11.68 26.37 -11.83
N ALA A 46 11.48 25.04 -11.89
CA ALA A 46 11.88 24.20 -13.00
C ALA A 46 10.69 23.60 -13.78
N ASP A 47 9.45 23.98 -13.42
CA ASP A 47 8.21 23.43 -14.00
C ASP A 47 8.14 21.89 -13.95
N GLU A 48 8.51 21.31 -12.80
CA GLU A 48 8.54 19.86 -12.60
C GLU A 48 7.97 19.44 -11.25
N PHE A 49 7.73 18.13 -11.11
CA PHE A 49 7.35 17.53 -9.83
C PHE A 49 8.00 16.16 -9.66
N TYR A 50 8.21 15.78 -8.41
CA TYR A 50 8.75 14.50 -8.00
C TYR A 50 7.67 13.68 -7.31
N LYS A 51 7.69 12.38 -7.58
CA LYS A 51 6.81 11.41 -6.93
C LYS A 51 7.64 10.67 -5.88
N ASN A 52 7.39 10.96 -4.61
CA ASN A 52 8.08 10.31 -3.50
C ASN A 52 7.67 8.84 -3.40
N PRO A 53 8.45 7.97 -2.71
CA PRO A 53 8.08 6.58 -2.49
C PRO A 53 6.66 6.39 -1.94
N MET A 54 6.17 7.33 -1.12
CA MET A 54 4.80 7.36 -0.61
C MET A 54 3.75 7.37 -1.71
N PHE A 55 3.98 8.06 -2.84
CA PHE A 55 3.07 8.04 -3.98
C PHE A 55 2.84 6.63 -4.50
N TYR A 56 3.94 5.88 -4.67
CA TYR A 56 3.87 4.52 -5.18
C TYR A 56 3.25 3.58 -4.14
N ALA A 57 3.61 3.75 -2.86
CA ALA A 57 2.99 3.00 -1.77
C ALA A 57 1.48 3.22 -1.68
N LEU A 58 1.00 4.46 -1.77
CA LEU A 58 -0.45 4.76 -1.85
C LEU A 58 -1.07 4.14 -3.11
N GLY A 59 -0.37 4.24 -4.24
CA GLY A 59 -0.79 3.65 -5.52
C GLY A 59 -0.99 2.13 -5.46
N HIS A 60 -0.21 1.41 -4.65
CA HIS A 60 -0.43 -0.02 -4.44
C HIS A 60 -1.81 -0.32 -3.88
N PHE A 61 -2.43 0.56 -3.09
CA PHE A 61 -3.77 0.34 -2.55
C PHE A 61 -4.84 1.01 -3.41
N SER A 62 -4.68 2.30 -3.70
CA SER A 62 -5.71 3.09 -4.39
C SER A 62 -5.97 2.66 -5.84
N LYS A 63 -5.00 2.00 -6.50
CA LYS A 63 -5.16 1.50 -7.86
C LYS A 63 -5.85 0.14 -7.93
N PHE A 64 -5.84 -0.63 -6.85
CA PHE A 64 -6.20 -2.05 -6.84
C PHE A 64 -7.31 -2.42 -5.84
N ILE A 65 -7.81 -1.42 -5.10
CA ILE A 65 -8.98 -1.49 -4.25
C ILE A 65 -9.98 -0.47 -4.79
N ASP A 66 -11.02 -0.96 -5.46
CA ASP A 66 -12.09 -0.12 -5.98
C ASP A 66 -13.10 0.28 -4.89
N GLU A 67 -13.90 1.30 -5.16
CA GLU A 67 -15.04 1.62 -4.30
C GLU A 67 -16.03 0.45 -4.28
N GLY A 68 -16.45 0.04 -3.07
CA GLY A 68 -17.34 -1.11 -2.87
C GLY A 68 -16.60 -2.44 -2.67
N SER A 69 -15.26 -2.44 -2.74
CA SER A 69 -14.46 -3.60 -2.32
C SER A 69 -14.63 -3.90 -0.85
N TYR A 70 -14.46 -5.17 -0.48
CA TYR A 70 -14.48 -5.60 0.91
C TYR A 70 -13.21 -6.35 1.28
N ARG A 71 -12.73 -6.12 2.51
CA ARG A 71 -11.63 -6.88 3.11
C ARG A 71 -12.10 -8.30 3.36
N VAL A 72 -11.28 -9.27 2.95
CA VAL A 72 -11.48 -10.68 3.29
C VAL A 72 -10.51 -11.12 4.36
N ASP A 73 -10.90 -12.13 5.13
CA ASP A 73 -10.04 -12.65 6.17
C ASP A 73 -8.83 -13.37 5.58
N SER A 74 -7.65 -13.04 6.10
CA SER A 74 -6.37 -13.61 5.68
C SER A 74 -5.50 -13.82 6.91
N THR A 75 -4.84 -14.96 6.98
CA THR A 75 -3.95 -15.33 8.08
C THR A 75 -2.58 -15.70 7.53
N SER A 76 -1.56 -15.52 8.38
CA SER A 76 -0.19 -15.93 8.11
C SER A 76 0.35 -16.74 9.28
N GLU A 77 1.41 -17.50 9.03
CA GLU A 77 2.19 -18.13 10.11
C GLU A 77 2.65 -17.06 11.11
N PRO A 78 2.61 -17.32 12.43
CA PRO A 78 3.02 -16.35 13.45
C PRO A 78 4.48 -15.88 13.33
N SER A 79 5.33 -16.68 12.69
CA SER A 79 6.74 -16.36 12.42
C SER A 79 6.95 -15.54 11.14
N SER A 80 5.89 -15.23 10.39
CA SER A 80 5.97 -14.42 9.18
C SER A 80 6.24 -12.95 9.55
N ASN A 81 7.32 -12.40 9.00
CA ASN A 81 7.64 -10.97 9.12
C ASN A 81 6.99 -10.12 8.01
N ILE A 82 5.96 -10.62 7.35
CA ILE A 82 5.25 -9.92 6.26
C ILE A 82 3.91 -9.40 6.76
N SER A 83 3.65 -8.12 6.53
CA SER A 83 2.32 -7.53 6.69
C SER A 83 1.50 -7.80 5.43
N HIS A 84 0.24 -8.19 5.62
CA HIS A 84 -0.64 -8.55 4.51
C HIS A 84 -2.04 -7.94 4.62
N LEU A 85 -2.67 -7.73 3.47
CA LEU A 85 -4.08 -7.40 3.34
C LEU A 85 -4.64 -8.16 2.13
N ALA A 86 -5.88 -8.62 2.21
CA ALA A 86 -6.60 -9.21 1.09
C ALA A 86 -7.97 -8.54 0.92
N THR A 87 -8.32 -8.21 -0.31
CA THR A 87 -9.59 -7.56 -0.67
C THR A 87 -10.20 -8.20 -1.91
N ILE A 88 -11.53 -8.18 -2.01
CA ILE A 88 -12.26 -8.54 -3.24
C ILE A 88 -12.93 -7.29 -3.77
N ASN A 89 -12.71 -6.99 -5.05
CA ASN A 89 -13.32 -5.89 -5.76
C ASN A 89 -14.74 -6.25 -6.26
N PRO A 90 -15.60 -5.26 -6.57
CA PRO A 90 -16.95 -5.50 -7.08
C PRO A 90 -17.00 -6.31 -8.38
N ASP A 91 -15.94 -6.26 -9.20
CA ASP A 91 -15.82 -7.05 -10.43
C ASP A 91 -15.48 -8.54 -10.17
N GLY A 92 -15.19 -8.90 -8.92
CA GLY A 92 -14.80 -10.25 -8.50
C GLY A 92 -13.28 -10.47 -8.47
N SER A 93 -12.46 -9.51 -8.91
CA SER A 93 -11.01 -9.62 -8.79
C SER A 93 -10.56 -9.59 -7.32
N ILE A 94 -9.56 -10.40 -7.01
CA ILE A 94 -8.96 -10.50 -5.69
C ILE A 94 -7.60 -9.83 -5.73
N SER A 95 -7.36 -8.91 -4.79
CA SER A 95 -6.07 -8.25 -4.60
C SER A 95 -5.49 -8.64 -3.25
N THR A 96 -4.23 -9.04 -3.21
CA THR A 96 -3.46 -9.14 -1.96
C THR A 96 -2.25 -8.24 -1.99
N PHE A 97 -1.98 -7.60 -0.86
CA PHE A 97 -0.89 -6.65 -0.65
C PHE A 97 0.09 -7.28 0.32
N LEU A 98 1.31 -7.50 -0.11
CA LEU A 98 2.37 -8.18 0.66
C LEU A 98 3.51 -7.19 0.88
N TYR A 99 3.68 -6.74 2.12
CA TYR A 99 4.77 -5.85 2.50
C TYR A 99 5.85 -6.62 3.26
N ASN A 100 7.05 -6.67 2.68
CA ASN A 100 8.22 -7.23 3.31
C ASN A 100 9.16 -6.09 3.77
N PRO A 101 9.22 -5.79 5.08
CA PRO A 101 10.15 -4.81 5.62
C PRO A 101 11.56 -5.37 5.88
N THR A 102 11.81 -6.67 5.66
CA THR A 102 13.12 -7.26 5.96
C THR A 102 14.12 -7.00 4.85
N GLU A 103 15.41 -7.12 5.19
CA GLU A 103 16.53 -7.01 4.25
C GLU A 103 16.77 -8.29 3.43
N SER A 104 15.84 -9.25 3.48
CA SER A 104 15.95 -10.54 2.79
C SER A 104 14.69 -10.89 2.00
N ASP A 105 14.88 -11.59 0.88
CA ASP A 105 13.76 -12.12 0.10
C ASP A 105 13.02 -13.20 0.91
N ILE A 106 11.68 -13.15 0.86
CA ILE A 106 10.80 -14.12 1.48
C ILE A 106 9.94 -14.77 0.40
N THR A 107 9.86 -16.09 0.40
CA THR A 107 8.92 -16.82 -0.48
C THR A 107 7.65 -17.13 0.30
N ILE A 108 6.51 -16.67 -0.21
CA ILE A 108 5.18 -16.94 0.33
C ILE A 108 4.48 -17.97 -0.54
N ILE A 109 3.80 -18.92 0.11
CA ILE A 109 2.78 -19.75 -0.53
C ILE A 109 1.42 -19.13 -0.20
N LEU A 110 0.82 -18.49 -1.18
CA LEU A 110 -0.52 -17.90 -1.07
C LEU A 110 -1.56 -18.97 -1.41
N ASN A 111 -2.41 -19.30 -0.45
CA ASN A 111 -3.47 -20.28 -0.58
C ASN A 111 -4.84 -19.59 -0.59
N ASP A 112 -5.41 -19.41 -1.77
CA ASP A 112 -6.78 -18.94 -1.95
C ASP A 112 -7.74 -20.13 -1.84
N VAL A 113 -8.36 -20.24 -0.67
CA VAL A 113 -9.33 -21.30 -0.37
C VAL A 113 -10.70 -21.08 -1.03
N ILE A 114 -11.00 -19.86 -1.48
CA ILE A 114 -12.27 -19.52 -2.13
C ILE A 114 -12.25 -20.08 -3.56
N ASN A 115 -11.17 -19.83 -4.30
CA ASN A 115 -11.02 -20.28 -5.69
C ASN A 115 -10.16 -21.55 -5.85
N MET A 116 -9.71 -22.16 -4.75
CA MET A 116 -8.81 -23.33 -4.74
C MET A 116 -7.52 -23.09 -5.54
N LYS A 117 -6.91 -21.92 -5.37
CA LYS A 117 -5.65 -21.56 -6.03
C LYS A 117 -4.49 -21.52 -5.06
N ILE A 118 -3.33 -22.00 -5.52
CA ILE A 118 -2.07 -21.93 -4.79
C ILE A 118 -1.07 -21.21 -5.67
N MET A 119 -0.43 -20.17 -5.13
CA MET A 119 0.57 -19.38 -5.83
C MET A 119 1.85 -19.28 -4.99
N ASN A 120 3.00 -19.49 -5.62
CA ASN A 120 4.30 -19.25 -5.01
C ASN A 120 4.78 -17.86 -5.41
N ILE A 121 4.92 -16.97 -4.43
CA ILE A 121 5.26 -15.57 -4.65
C ILE A 121 6.58 -15.28 -3.96
N SER A 122 7.58 -14.81 -4.73
CA SER A 122 8.83 -14.27 -4.16
C SER A 122 8.62 -12.80 -3.85
N VAL A 123 8.60 -12.45 -2.57
CA VAL A 123 8.49 -11.08 -2.07
C VAL A 123 9.90 -10.60 -1.75
N LYS A 124 10.40 -9.64 -2.52
CA LYS A 124 11.77 -9.14 -2.36
C LYS A 124 11.98 -8.43 -1.03
N ALA A 125 13.23 -8.36 -0.59
CA ALA A 125 13.64 -7.48 0.51
C ALA A 125 13.09 -6.06 0.32
N GLU A 126 12.65 -5.43 1.41
CA GLU A 126 12.20 -4.02 1.46
C GLU A 126 11.17 -3.64 0.37
N SER A 127 10.23 -4.52 0.09
CA SER A 127 9.30 -4.37 -1.04
C SER A 127 7.84 -4.47 -0.65
N LEU A 128 6.99 -3.77 -1.42
CA LEU A 128 5.55 -3.89 -1.41
C LEU A 128 5.10 -4.51 -2.73
N ASN A 129 4.35 -5.60 -2.68
CA ASN A 129 3.85 -6.31 -3.86
C ASN A 129 2.32 -6.33 -3.82
N THR A 130 1.70 -6.02 -4.96
CA THR A 130 0.26 -6.26 -5.17
C THR A 130 0.11 -7.40 -6.15
N VAL A 131 -0.56 -8.47 -5.73
CA VAL A 131 -0.90 -9.60 -6.60
C VAL A 131 -2.40 -9.59 -6.83
N VAL A 132 -2.80 -9.65 -8.09
CA VAL A 132 -4.21 -9.58 -8.51
C VAL A 132 -4.56 -10.81 -9.34
N TRP A 133 -5.68 -11.45 -9.02
CA TRP A 133 -6.19 -12.62 -9.75
C TRP A 133 -7.72 -12.70 -9.71
N TRP A 134 -8.26 -13.71 -10.37
CA TRP A 134 -9.68 -14.01 -10.51
C TRP A 134 -9.96 -15.44 -10.05
#